data_AF-X0RS47-F1
#
_entry.id   AF-X0RS47-F1
#
_cell.length_a   1.000
_cell.length_b   1.000
_cell.length_c   1.000
_cell.angle_alpha   90.00
_cell.angle_beta   90.00
_cell.angle_gamma   90.00
#
_symmetry.space_group_name_H-M   'P 1'
#
loop_
_entity.id
_entity.type
_entity.pdbx_description
1 polymer ?
#
loop_
_entity_poly.entity_id
_entity_poly.type
_entity_poly.pdbx_seq_one_letter_code
_entity_poly.pdbx_strand_id
1 'polypeptide(L)'
;DQIENVIGLINANRYKTKISKEKTMRGRSLYAPKELNKAFSSRFDAAKWRESRTSYWVTEDYDLIRKTLMLSADEQKRQIEAAGKRPIRSYNQTDFVKRRVAVEVQFGKYSFIAYDLFVKHLAFYVGNTIDVGVEILPMKAMQEQMSSGPGYYEGALYDLARQGRGVPAVPLVLVGVVP
;
A
#
# COMPACT_ATOMS: atom_id res chain seq x y z
N ASP A 1 17.07 6.45 -5.91
CA ASP A 1 17.36 6.27 -7.36
C ASP A 1 16.16 5.85 -8.21
N GLN A 2 15.79 4.56 -8.32
CA GLN A 2 14.75 4.15 -9.31
C GLN A 2 13.35 4.68 -8.99
N ILE A 3 12.94 4.65 -7.72
CA ILE A 3 11.64 5.15 -7.26
C ILE A 3 11.56 6.68 -7.45
N GLU A 4 12.62 7.39 -7.05
CA GLU A 4 12.74 8.85 -7.25
C GLU A 4 12.67 9.23 -8.72
N ASN A 5 13.35 8.48 -9.61
CA ASN A 5 13.26 8.71 -11.05
C ASN A 5 11.83 8.52 -11.57
N VAL A 6 11.12 7.47 -11.11
CA VAL A 6 9.70 7.28 -11.46
C VAL A 6 8.86 8.47 -11.01
N ILE A 7 9.03 8.94 -9.78
CA ILE A 7 8.35 10.12 -9.24
C ILE A 7 8.67 11.36 -10.09
N GLY A 8 9.94 11.62 -10.40
CA GLY A 8 10.38 12.77 -11.18
C GLY A 8 9.89 12.80 -12.63
N LEU A 9 9.43 11.67 -13.17
CA LEU A 9 8.85 11.57 -14.51
C LEU A 9 7.33 11.88 -14.55
N ILE A 10 6.70 12.12 -13.40
CA ILE A 10 5.29 12.47 -13.28
C ILE A 10 5.16 14.00 -13.21
N ASN A 11 4.54 14.60 -14.22
CA ASN A 11 4.09 15.98 -14.15
C ASN A 11 2.65 16.01 -13.63
N ALA A 12 2.46 16.27 -12.34
CA ALA A 12 1.15 16.21 -11.69
C ALA A 12 0.16 17.23 -12.27
N ASN A 13 0.63 18.39 -12.74
CA ASN A 13 -0.22 19.46 -13.30
C ASN A 13 -1.07 18.99 -14.49
N ARG A 14 -0.61 17.98 -15.24
CA ARG A 14 -1.38 17.37 -16.34
C ARG A 14 -2.62 16.62 -15.87
N TYR A 15 -2.69 16.27 -14.59
CA TYR A 15 -3.78 15.50 -13.98
C TYR A 15 -4.69 16.37 -13.10
N LYS A 16 -4.58 17.70 -13.19
CA LYS A 16 -5.50 18.65 -12.56
C LYS A 16 -6.76 18.83 -13.40
N THR A 17 -7.42 17.72 -13.69
CA THR A 17 -8.51 17.57 -14.70
C THR A 17 -9.90 17.45 -14.06
N LYS A 18 -9.97 17.20 -12.75
CA LYS A 18 -11.25 16.94 -12.07
C LYS A 18 -11.93 18.24 -11.66
N ILE A 19 -13.09 18.54 -12.24
CA ILE A 19 -13.92 19.65 -11.78
C ILE A 19 -14.72 19.24 -10.53
N SER A 20 -14.51 19.96 -9.44
CA SER A 20 -15.16 19.65 -8.16
C SER A 20 -16.65 19.95 -8.15
N LYS A 21 -17.42 19.05 -7.54
CA LYS A 21 -18.85 19.21 -7.24
C LYS A 21 -19.12 19.42 -5.74
N GLU A 22 -18.07 19.46 -4.92
CA GLU A 22 -18.18 19.59 -3.46
C GLU A 22 -18.57 21.02 -3.07
N LYS A 23 -19.45 21.18 -2.08
CA LYS A 23 -20.00 22.49 -1.68
C LYS A 23 -18.92 23.54 -1.40
N THR A 24 -17.82 23.15 -0.76
CA THR A 24 -16.71 24.03 -0.35
C THR A 24 -15.76 24.40 -1.49
N MET A 25 -15.80 23.67 -2.62
CA MET A 25 -14.79 23.76 -3.69
C MET A 25 -15.39 23.72 -5.11
N ARG A 26 -16.71 23.91 -5.22
CA ARG A 26 -17.46 23.74 -6.48
C ARG A 26 -16.84 24.52 -7.63
N GLY A 27 -16.64 23.87 -8.76
CA GLY A 27 -16.09 24.47 -9.98
C GLY A 27 -14.55 24.56 -10.03
N ARG A 28 -13.84 24.30 -8.93
CA ARG A 28 -12.36 24.26 -8.95
C ARG A 28 -11.86 23.06 -9.75
N SER A 29 -10.77 23.26 -10.49
CA SER A 29 -10.02 22.15 -11.09
C SER A 29 -9.06 21.55 -10.08
N LEU A 30 -9.20 20.25 -9.83
CA LEU A 30 -8.49 19.48 -8.82
C LEU A 30 -7.68 18.37 -9.47
N TYR A 31 -6.65 17.91 -8.77
CA TYR A 31 -5.96 16.69 -9.12
C TYR A 31 -6.92 15.52 -9.09
N ALA A 32 -6.82 14.65 -10.10
CA ALA A 32 -7.60 13.43 -10.23
C ALA A 32 -6.78 12.23 -9.73
N PRO A 33 -7.02 11.72 -8.49
CA PRO A 33 -6.23 10.64 -7.91
C PRO A 33 -6.16 9.39 -8.78
N LYS A 34 -7.27 9.04 -9.45
CA LYS A 34 -7.33 7.88 -10.35
C LYS A 34 -6.37 8.01 -11.54
N GLU A 35 -6.25 9.22 -12.09
CA GLU A 35 -5.36 9.46 -13.22
C GLU A 35 -3.89 9.53 -12.77
N LEU A 36 -3.62 10.12 -11.60
CA LEU A 36 -2.29 10.10 -10.98
C LEU A 36 -1.84 8.67 -10.69
N ASN A 37 -2.67 7.85 -10.03
CA ASN A 37 -2.36 6.43 -9.78
C ASN A 37 -2.04 5.71 -11.09
N LYS A 38 -2.86 5.89 -12.14
CA LYS A 38 -2.61 5.29 -13.46
C LYS A 38 -1.29 5.75 -14.08
N ALA A 39 -0.93 7.02 -13.89
CA ALA A 39 0.34 7.57 -14.38
C ALA A 39 1.53 6.90 -13.67
N PHE A 40 1.46 6.78 -12.34
CA PHE A 40 2.46 6.04 -11.58
C PHE A 40 2.55 4.58 -11.99
N SER A 41 1.43 3.86 -12.14
CA SER A 41 1.42 2.47 -12.61
C SER A 41 2.15 2.33 -13.94
N SER A 42 1.83 3.19 -14.91
CA SER A 42 2.46 3.16 -16.23
C SER A 42 3.99 3.35 -16.16
N ARG A 43 4.47 4.21 -15.25
CA ARG A 43 5.91 4.45 -15.05
C ARG A 43 6.60 3.30 -14.33
N PHE A 44 5.99 2.76 -13.28
CA PHE A 44 6.51 1.61 -12.55
C PHE A 44 6.57 0.36 -13.45
N ASP A 45 5.54 0.12 -14.26
CA ASP A 45 5.51 -0.96 -15.24
C ASP A 45 6.63 -0.85 -16.28
N ALA A 46 6.84 0.36 -16.81
CA ALA A 46 7.95 0.66 -17.73
C ALA A 46 9.32 0.46 -17.06
N ALA A 47 9.43 0.76 -15.77
CA ALA A 47 10.60 0.49 -14.95
C ALA A 47 10.72 -0.99 -14.52
N LYS A 48 9.88 -1.89 -15.07
CA LYS A 48 9.86 -3.34 -14.80
C LYS A 48 9.58 -3.70 -13.35
N TRP A 49 8.81 -2.87 -12.65
CA TRP A 49 8.12 -3.30 -11.45
C TRP A 49 6.91 -4.13 -11.88
N ARG A 50 6.53 -5.10 -11.05
CA ARG A 50 5.49 -6.06 -11.38
C ARG A 50 4.60 -6.30 -10.19
N GLU A 51 3.33 -6.51 -10.47
CA GLU A 51 2.38 -6.97 -9.48
C GLU A 51 2.85 -8.28 -8.83
N SER A 52 2.62 -8.40 -7.53
CA SER A 52 2.91 -9.62 -6.78
C SER A 52 1.73 -10.02 -5.92
N ARG A 53 1.60 -11.32 -5.70
CA ARG A 53 0.55 -11.91 -4.87
C ARG A 53 1.19 -12.91 -3.91
N THR A 54 0.90 -12.75 -2.62
CA THR A 54 1.22 -13.74 -1.59
C THR A 54 -0.07 -14.41 -1.16
N SER A 55 -0.11 -15.74 -1.24
CA SER A 55 -1.25 -16.55 -0.80
C SER A 55 -0.95 -17.19 0.54
N TYR A 56 -1.96 -17.29 1.40
CA TYR A 56 -1.84 -17.87 2.73
C TYR A 56 -3.17 -18.51 3.15
N TRP A 57 -3.15 -19.28 4.23
CA TRP A 57 -4.33 -19.93 4.78
C TRP A 57 -4.62 -19.39 6.18
N VAL A 58 -5.88 -19.00 6.40
CA VAL A 58 -6.35 -18.53 7.71
C VAL A 58 -7.23 -19.58 8.36
N THR A 59 -7.38 -19.46 9.67
CA THR A 59 -8.25 -20.29 10.49
C THR A 59 -8.74 -19.47 11.68
N GLU A 60 -9.71 -19.98 12.44
CA GLU A 60 -10.25 -19.32 13.64
C GLU A 60 -9.42 -19.59 14.91
N ASP A 61 -8.50 -20.56 14.85
CA ASP A 61 -7.65 -20.96 15.98
C ASP A 61 -6.38 -20.09 16.08
N TYR A 62 -6.32 -19.26 17.12
CA TYR A 62 -5.25 -18.27 17.31
C TYR A 62 -3.86 -18.90 17.49
N ASP A 63 -3.75 -19.99 18.24
CA ASP A 63 -2.46 -20.65 18.46
C ASP A 63 -1.96 -21.29 17.16
N LEU A 64 -2.87 -21.81 16.34
CA LEU A 64 -2.55 -22.36 15.03
C LEU A 64 -2.15 -21.28 14.03
N ILE A 65 -2.78 -20.10 14.07
CA ILE A 65 -2.34 -18.93 13.29
C ILE A 65 -0.88 -18.61 13.61
N ARG A 66 -0.53 -18.48 14.90
CA ARG A 66 0.84 -18.14 15.31
C ARG A 66 1.88 -19.18 14.87
N LYS A 67 1.53 -20.47 14.92
CA LYS A 67 2.41 -21.57 14.50
C LYS A 67 2.63 -21.62 12.99
N THR A 68 1.62 -21.24 12.21
CA THR A 68 1.65 -21.38 10.74
C THR A 68 2.04 -20.09 10.01
N LEU A 69 2.05 -18.95 10.70
CA LEU A 69 2.25 -17.62 10.11
C LEU A 69 3.48 -17.49 9.19
N MET A 70 4.60 -18.09 9.56
CA MET A 70 5.88 -18.03 8.81
C MET A 70 6.10 -19.22 7.86
N LEU A 71 5.15 -20.16 7.79
CA LEU A 71 5.25 -21.32 6.92
C LEU A 71 4.83 -20.98 5.48
N SER A 72 5.26 -21.80 4.52
CA SER A 72 4.75 -21.72 3.16
C SER A 72 3.25 -22.02 3.09
N ALA A 73 2.55 -21.53 2.07
CA ALA A 73 1.10 -21.70 1.95
C ALA A 73 0.65 -23.16 1.98
N ASP A 74 1.41 -24.07 1.35
CA ASP A 74 1.10 -25.49 1.34
C ASP A 74 1.24 -26.11 2.75
N GLU A 75 2.23 -25.66 3.52
CA GLU A 75 2.47 -26.13 4.87
C GLU A 75 1.46 -25.56 5.87
N GLN A 76 1.06 -24.29 5.71
CA GLN A 76 -0.04 -23.68 6.47
C GLN A 76 -1.31 -24.53 6.33
N LYS A 77 -1.71 -24.83 5.09
CA LYS A 77 -2.88 -25.67 4.80
C LYS A 77 -2.77 -27.03 5.49
N ARG A 78 -1.64 -27.71 5.28
CA ARG A 78 -1.39 -29.04 5.83
C ARG A 78 -1.47 -29.07 7.36
N GLN A 79 -0.87 -28.09 8.04
CA GLN A 79 -0.92 -28.04 9.51
C GLN A 79 -2.32 -27.70 10.04
N ILE A 80 -3.06 -26.84 9.35
CA ILE A 80 -4.44 -26.51 9.73
C ILE A 80 -5.35 -27.73 9.60
N GLU A 81 -5.24 -28.47 8.48
CA GLU A 81 -6.00 -29.70 8.25
C GLU A 81 -5.62 -30.80 9.25
N ALA A 82 -4.33 -30.98 9.53
CA ALA A 82 -3.84 -31.97 10.49
C ALA A 82 -4.33 -31.71 11.94
N ALA A 83 -4.65 -30.46 12.28
CA ALA A 83 -5.24 -30.09 13.56
C ALA A 83 -6.78 -30.26 13.60
N GLY A 84 -7.39 -30.79 12.54
CA GLY A 84 -8.84 -30.94 12.42
C GLY A 84 -9.58 -29.60 12.25
N LYS A 85 -8.88 -28.53 11.86
CA LYS A 85 -9.45 -27.20 11.62
C LYS A 85 -9.69 -26.99 10.13
N ARG A 86 -10.62 -26.09 9.78
CA ARG A 86 -10.90 -25.72 8.40
C ARG A 86 -9.90 -24.65 7.92
N PRO A 87 -9.06 -24.92 6.90
CA PRO A 87 -8.25 -23.88 6.28
C PRO A 87 -9.10 -23.05 5.31
N ILE A 88 -8.95 -21.72 5.36
CA ILE A 88 -9.61 -20.79 4.45
C ILE A 88 -8.54 -20.08 3.62
N ARG A 89 -8.58 -20.25 2.30
CA ARG A 89 -7.59 -19.64 1.41
C ARG A 89 -7.80 -18.13 1.34
N SER A 90 -6.73 -17.36 1.55
CA SER A 90 -6.70 -15.91 1.41
C SER A 90 -5.45 -15.47 0.64
N TYR A 91 -5.37 -14.19 0.30
CA TYR A 91 -4.21 -13.60 -0.33
C TYR A 91 -4.15 -12.09 -0.13
N ASN A 92 -2.94 -11.54 -0.24
CA ASN A 92 -2.68 -10.12 -0.44
C ASN A 92 -2.03 -9.94 -1.81
N GLN A 93 -2.33 -8.80 -2.44
CA GLN A 93 -1.82 -8.40 -3.74
C GLN A 93 -1.29 -6.98 -3.60
N THR A 94 -0.12 -6.71 -4.18
CA THR A 94 0.54 -5.39 -4.15
C THR A 94 0.91 -5.00 -5.56
N ASP A 95 0.80 -3.71 -5.85
CA ASP A 95 0.85 -3.20 -7.21
C ASP A 95 2.25 -3.34 -7.83
N PHE A 96 3.31 -3.07 -7.05
CA PHE A 96 4.67 -2.98 -7.58
C PHE A 96 5.69 -3.66 -6.66
N VAL A 97 6.21 -4.81 -7.09
CA VAL A 97 7.36 -5.48 -6.46
C VAL A 97 8.53 -5.56 -7.41
N LYS A 98 9.72 -5.30 -6.88
CA LYS A 98 10.98 -5.53 -7.57
C LYS A 98 12.09 -5.70 -6.55
N ARG A 99 12.93 -6.72 -6.73
CA ARG A 99 14.12 -6.98 -5.86
C ARG A 99 13.77 -6.93 -4.36
N ARG A 100 12.68 -7.62 -3.98
CA ARG A 100 12.19 -7.70 -2.58
C ARG A 100 11.83 -6.35 -1.95
N VAL A 101 11.48 -5.35 -2.77
CA VAL A 101 10.87 -4.09 -2.34
C VAL A 101 9.44 -4.06 -2.87
N ALA A 102 8.46 -3.76 -2.02
CA ALA A 102 7.10 -3.43 -2.45
C ALA A 102 6.90 -1.91 -2.43
N VAL A 103 6.27 -1.36 -3.46
CA VAL A 103 5.86 0.04 -3.53
C VAL A 103 4.34 0.10 -3.68
N GLU A 104 3.71 0.91 -2.84
CA GLU A 104 2.30 1.26 -2.91
C GLU A 104 2.17 2.76 -3.20
N VAL A 105 1.25 3.12 -4.10
CA VAL A 105 0.96 4.52 -4.44
C VAL A 105 -0.48 4.82 -4.05
N GLN A 106 -0.66 5.63 -3.01
CA GLN A 106 -1.96 5.81 -2.38
C GLN A 106 -2.42 7.27 -2.40
N PHE A 107 -3.08 7.67 -3.49
CA PHE A 107 -3.86 8.92 -3.57
C PHE A 107 -5.36 8.70 -3.29
N GLY A 108 -5.74 7.51 -2.80
CA GLY A 108 -7.10 7.14 -2.44
C GLY A 108 -7.44 7.41 -0.97
N LYS A 109 -8.57 6.84 -0.51
CA LYS A 109 -9.12 7.10 0.83
C LYS A 109 -8.12 6.74 1.93
N TYR A 110 -8.10 7.54 3.00
CA TYR A 110 -7.21 7.36 4.16
C TYR A 110 -7.24 5.93 4.75
N SER A 111 -8.40 5.26 4.72
CA SER A 111 -8.56 3.90 5.28
C SER A 111 -7.68 2.85 4.58
N PHE A 112 -7.34 3.08 3.30
CA PHE A 112 -6.48 2.16 2.57
C PHE A 112 -5.01 2.29 2.97
N ILE A 113 -4.55 3.48 3.38
CA ILE A 113 -3.17 3.67 3.89
C ILE A 113 -2.93 2.75 5.11
N ALA A 114 -3.86 2.73 6.07
CA ALA A 114 -3.73 1.85 7.22
C ALA A 114 -3.70 0.37 6.82
N TYR A 115 -4.50 -0.02 5.82
CA TYR A 115 -4.48 -1.39 5.29
C TYR A 115 -3.16 -1.72 4.58
N ASP A 116 -2.62 -0.80 3.79
CA ASP A 116 -1.35 -0.96 3.09
C ASP A 116 -0.19 -1.13 4.09
N LEU A 117 -0.11 -0.26 5.10
CA LEU A 117 0.94 -0.25 6.13
C LEU A 117 0.88 -1.46 7.09
N PHE A 118 -0.30 -1.81 7.61
CA PHE A 118 -0.44 -2.81 8.68
C PHE A 118 -0.82 -4.21 8.18
N VAL A 119 -1.37 -4.33 6.97
CA VAL A 119 -1.83 -5.62 6.44
C VAL A 119 -1.00 -6.04 5.24
N LYS A 120 -0.98 -5.26 4.15
CA LYS A 120 -0.32 -5.70 2.92
C LYS A 120 1.19 -5.81 3.10
N HIS A 121 1.89 -4.73 3.45
CA HIS A 121 3.34 -4.79 3.62
C HIS A 121 3.77 -5.86 4.63
N LEU A 122 3.02 -6.00 5.73
CA LEU A 122 3.28 -7.04 6.73
C LEU A 122 3.10 -8.46 6.16
N ALA A 123 2.03 -8.71 5.39
CA ALA A 123 1.79 -10.01 4.77
C ALA A 123 2.91 -10.40 3.77
N PHE A 124 3.39 -9.45 2.96
CA PHE A 124 4.50 -9.68 2.04
C PHE A 124 5.83 -9.88 2.76
N TYR A 125 6.04 -9.18 3.89
CA TYR A 125 7.25 -9.32 4.71
C TYR A 125 7.28 -10.67 5.44
N VAL A 126 6.20 -11.02 6.13
CA VAL A 126 6.02 -12.32 6.80
C VAL A 126 6.07 -13.48 5.80
N GLY A 127 5.47 -13.30 4.62
CA GLY A 127 5.56 -14.26 3.51
C GLY A 127 6.91 -14.28 2.79
N ASN A 128 7.96 -13.68 3.37
CA ASN A 128 9.33 -13.65 2.87
C ASN A 128 9.46 -13.18 1.40
N THR A 129 8.55 -12.31 0.96
CA THR A 129 8.52 -11.80 -0.42
C THR A 129 9.23 -10.44 -0.55
N ILE A 130 9.18 -9.63 0.51
CA ILE A 130 9.84 -8.33 0.58
C ILE A 130 10.66 -8.19 1.86
N ASP A 131 11.65 -7.33 1.82
CA ASP A 131 12.45 -6.91 2.99
C ASP A 131 12.05 -5.51 3.47
N VAL A 132 11.44 -4.70 2.59
CA VAL A 132 11.01 -3.32 2.88
C VAL A 132 9.78 -2.94 2.04
N GLY A 133 8.86 -2.21 2.67
CA GLY A 133 7.72 -1.56 2.01
C GLY A 133 7.97 -0.06 1.79
N VAL A 134 7.46 0.47 0.69
CA VAL A 134 7.52 1.90 0.37
C VAL A 134 6.11 2.40 0.10
N GLU A 135 5.69 3.43 0.85
CA GLU A 135 4.36 4.03 0.73
C GLU A 135 4.50 5.45 0.17
N ILE A 136 4.01 5.68 -1.05
CA ILE A 136 4.03 6.99 -1.71
C ILE A 136 2.68 7.68 -1.49
N LEU A 137 2.72 8.81 -0.80
CA LEU A 137 1.55 9.59 -0.37
C LEU A 137 1.64 11.04 -0.84
N PRO A 138 0.51 11.72 -1.05
CA PRO A 138 0.54 13.15 -1.31
C PRO A 138 0.87 13.88 0.00
N MET A 139 1.73 14.89 -0.06
CA MET A 139 1.82 15.86 1.05
C MET A 139 0.48 16.58 1.20
N LYS A 140 0.19 17.13 2.39
CA LYS A 140 -1.05 17.87 2.65
C LYS A 140 -1.30 18.97 1.61
N ALA A 141 -0.25 19.71 1.24
CA ALA A 141 -0.30 20.77 0.23
C ALA A 141 -0.76 20.30 -1.16
N MET A 142 -0.49 19.03 -1.52
CA MET A 142 -1.00 18.41 -2.74
C MET A 142 -2.42 17.87 -2.54
N GLN A 143 -2.68 17.21 -1.41
CA GLN A 143 -4.00 16.65 -1.07
C GLN A 143 -5.09 17.72 -1.00
N GLU A 144 -4.80 18.93 -0.52
CA GLU A 144 -5.74 20.06 -0.49
C GLU A 144 -6.21 20.51 -1.89
N GLN A 145 -5.48 20.11 -2.92
CA GLN A 145 -5.83 20.32 -4.32
C GLN A 145 -6.49 19.08 -4.95
N MET A 146 -6.86 18.09 -4.14
CA MET A 146 -7.69 16.92 -4.50
C MET A 146 -9.10 17.08 -3.92
N SER A 147 -9.99 16.13 -4.23
CA SER A 147 -11.27 16.01 -3.50
C SER A 147 -11.06 15.70 -2.02
N SER A 148 -12.08 15.91 -1.19
CA SER A 148 -12.07 15.44 0.19
C SER A 148 -12.01 13.90 0.28
N GLY A 149 -11.34 13.38 1.32
CA GLY A 149 -11.28 11.95 1.62
C GLY A 149 -9.95 11.23 1.37
N PRO A 150 -9.10 11.62 0.40
CA PRO A 150 -7.77 11.06 0.27
C PRO A 150 -6.93 11.26 1.54
N GLY A 151 -6.12 10.26 1.86
CA GLY A 151 -5.12 10.41 2.90
C GLY A 151 -3.94 11.28 2.45
N TYR A 152 -3.05 11.61 3.38
CA TYR A 152 -1.88 12.45 3.16
C TYR A 152 -0.72 12.02 4.06
N TYR A 153 0.49 12.34 3.63
CA TYR A 153 1.74 11.93 4.26
C TYR A 153 1.78 12.26 5.76
N GLU A 154 1.46 13.49 6.13
CA GLU A 154 1.58 13.97 7.51
C GLU A 154 0.63 13.20 8.45
N GLY A 155 -0.58 12.86 7.98
CA GLY A 155 -1.53 12.05 8.73
C GLY A 155 -1.04 10.62 8.92
N ALA A 156 -0.54 9.99 7.85
CA ALA A 156 -0.01 8.63 7.90
C ALA A 156 1.24 8.52 8.80
N LEU A 157 2.14 9.51 8.71
CA LEU A 157 3.32 9.60 9.57
C LEU A 157 2.92 9.72 11.05
N TYR A 158 1.91 10.55 11.34
CA TYR A 158 1.37 10.70 12.68
C TYR A 158 0.75 9.38 13.19
N ASP A 159 0.00 8.67 12.36
CA ASP A 159 -0.61 7.39 12.71
C ASP A 159 0.41 6.29 12.98
N LEU A 160 1.52 6.26 12.23
CA LEU A 160 2.66 5.38 12.50
C LEU A 160 3.36 5.74 13.81
N ALA A 161 3.70 7.02 14.00
CA ALA A 161 4.35 7.47 15.23
C ALA A 161 3.51 7.13 16.48
N ARG A 162 2.18 7.20 16.36
CA ARG A 162 1.23 6.88 17.43
C ARG A 162 1.26 5.40 17.85
N GLN A 163 1.66 4.48 16.97
CA GLN A 163 1.79 3.06 17.33
C GLN A 163 2.97 2.78 18.26
N GLY A 164 3.94 3.69 18.31
CA GLY A 164 5.19 3.50 19.05
C GLY A 164 6.28 2.86 18.21
N ARG A 165 7.47 2.76 18.81
CA ARG A 165 8.67 2.26 18.11
C ARG A 165 8.53 0.78 17.76
N GLY A 166 8.95 0.42 16.55
CA GLY A 166 8.98 -0.97 16.07
C GLY A 166 7.63 -1.51 15.57
N VAL A 167 6.62 -0.65 15.42
CA VAL A 167 5.30 -1.03 14.91
C VAL A 167 4.97 -0.21 13.65
N PRO A 168 4.61 -0.85 12.52
CA PRO A 168 4.60 -2.29 12.30
C PRO A 168 6.02 -2.90 12.23
N ALA A 169 6.12 -4.22 12.34
CA ALA A 169 7.41 -4.93 12.35
C ALA A 169 8.12 -4.94 10.98
N VAL A 170 7.40 -4.62 9.89
CA VAL A 170 7.98 -4.50 8.56
C VAL A 170 8.73 -3.16 8.45
N PRO A 171 9.98 -3.15 7.94
CA PRO A 171 10.67 -1.91 7.60
C PRO A 171 9.91 -1.13 6.53
N LEU A 172 9.71 0.17 6.75
CA LEU A 172 8.94 1.04 5.87
C LEU A 172 9.70 2.31 5.50
N VAL A 173 9.48 2.77 4.26
CA VAL A 173 9.85 4.11 3.80
C VAL A 173 8.59 4.85 3.38
N LEU A 174 8.22 5.90 4.11
CA LEU A 174 7.15 6.80 3.67
C LEU A 174 7.73 7.92 2.81
N VAL A 175 7.12 8.15 1.65
CA VAL A 175 7.53 9.19 0.70
C VAL A 175 6.36 10.13 0.46
N GLY A 176 6.51 11.38 0.90
CA GLY A 176 5.56 12.46 0.62
C GLY A 176 5.90 13.16 -0.70
N VAL A 177 4.93 13.28 -1.61
CA VAL A 177 5.13 13.94 -2.91
C VAL A 177 4.30 15.22 -3.06
N VAL A 178 4.81 16.12 -3.90
CA VAL A 178 4.19 17.38 -4.31
C VAL A 178 4.15 17.46 -5.84
N PRO A 179 3.38 18.41 -6.43
CA PRO A 179 3.23 18.53 -7.88
C PRO A 179 4.49 18.82 -8.68
#